data_AF-A0A3B0WU59-F1
#
_entry.id   AF-A0A3B0WU59-F1
#
_cell.length_a   1.000
_cell.length_b   1.000
_cell.length_c   1.000
_cell.angle_alpha   90.00
_cell.angle_beta   90.00
_cell.angle_gamma   90.00
#
_symmetry.space_group_name_H-M   'P 1'
#
loop_
_entity.id
_entity.type
_entity.pdbx_description
1 polymer ?
#
loop_
_entity_poly.entity_id
_entity_poly.type
_entity_poly.pdbx_seq_one_letter_code
_entity_poly.pdbx_strand_id
1 'polypeptide(L)'
;MTVSRIITLCAITFAFSLNVAVAAGQGVFNKRSISQHALTDWEAKKMAAEFKRLFNPSSSSGKQKLGRNPWEIKKEKQKRQNKKGGKVAQTWGHCREFSYKQRGQCYARGGNAYSCERYYDAQVKYCNNNF
;
A
#
# COMPACT_ATOMS: atom_id res chain seq x y z
N MET A 1 39.61 40.93 -13.93
CA MET A 1 39.02 40.46 -12.66
C MET A 1 37.51 40.24 -12.83
N THR A 2 37.05 39.20 -13.53
CA THR A 2 35.58 39.06 -13.80
C THR A 2 35.13 37.62 -14.12
N VAL A 3 35.84 36.57 -13.69
CA VAL A 3 35.41 35.17 -13.98
C VAL A 3 35.24 34.33 -12.71
N SER A 4 35.92 34.66 -11.60
CA SER A 4 35.86 33.86 -10.36
C SER A 4 34.59 34.04 -9.52
N ARG A 5 33.67 34.95 -9.84
CA ARG A 5 32.47 35.18 -9.00
C ARG A 5 31.21 34.45 -9.45
N ILE A 6 31.17 33.91 -10.67
CA ILE A 6 29.97 33.24 -11.21
C ILE A 6 29.96 31.75 -10.84
N ILE A 7 31.13 31.12 -10.69
CA ILE A 7 31.24 29.68 -10.41
C ILE A 7 30.85 29.35 -8.97
N THR A 8 31.05 30.26 -8.02
CA THR A 8 30.73 30.04 -6.61
C THR A 8 29.23 30.06 -6.31
N LEU A 9 28.41 30.69 -7.17
CA LEU A 9 26.95 30.77 -6.99
C LEU A 9 26.20 29.54 -7.52
N CYS A 10 26.78 28.77 -8.45
CA CYS A 10 26.17 27.54 -8.95
C CYS A 10 26.43 26.31 -8.06
N ALA A 11 27.46 26.33 -7.21
CA ALA A 11 27.79 25.20 -6.33
C ALA A 11 26.88 25.11 -5.09
N ILE A 12 26.21 26.19 -4.70
CA ILE A 12 25.40 26.23 -3.46
C ILE A 12 23.98 25.72 -3.70
N THR A 13 23.47 25.76 -4.94
CA THR A 13 22.10 25.31 -5.24
C THR A 13 21.98 23.80 -5.49
N PHE A 14 23.08 23.10 -5.77
CA PHE A 14 23.03 21.65 -6.02
C PHE A 14 23.04 20.80 -4.74
N ALA A 15 23.43 21.37 -3.60
CA ALA A 15 23.50 20.64 -2.33
C ALA A 15 22.14 20.50 -1.61
N PHE A 16 21.14 21.32 -1.96
CA PHE A 16 19.83 21.30 -1.29
C PHE A 16 18.84 20.27 -1.84
N SER A 17 19.11 19.66 -2.99
CA SER A 17 18.16 18.79 -3.67
C SER A 17 18.17 17.33 -3.22
N LEU A 18 19.14 16.91 -2.38
CA LEU A 18 19.33 15.50 -2.03
C LEU A 18 18.70 15.07 -0.69
N ASN A 19 18.18 15.99 0.12
CA ASN A 19 17.72 15.67 1.47
C ASN A 19 16.20 15.41 1.60
N VAL A 20 15.41 15.63 0.55
CA VAL A 20 13.95 15.51 0.65
C VAL A 20 13.48 14.04 0.68
N ALA A 21 14.32 13.09 0.29
CA ALA A 21 13.95 11.67 0.27
C ALA A 21 14.11 10.95 1.63
N VAL A 22 14.93 11.47 2.56
CA VAL A 22 15.30 10.75 3.80
C VAL A 22 14.47 11.16 5.03
N ALA A 23 13.73 12.28 4.95
CA ALA A 23 12.92 12.76 6.08
C ALA A 23 11.69 11.89 6.42
N ALA A 24 11.22 11.06 5.47
CA ALA A 24 10.03 10.24 5.69
C ALA A 24 10.28 8.95 6.49
N GLY A 25 11.53 8.46 6.56
CA GLY A 25 11.86 7.17 7.20
C GLY A 25 12.19 7.27 8.69
N GLN A 26 12.76 8.39 9.14
CA GLN A 26 13.25 8.56 10.53
C GLN A 26 12.37 9.46 11.40
N GLY A 27 11.44 10.24 10.83
CA GLY A 27 10.68 11.24 11.60
C GLY A 27 9.41 10.73 12.28
N VAL A 28 8.67 9.83 11.63
CA VAL A 28 7.29 9.48 12.04
C VAL A 28 7.24 8.52 13.24
N PHE A 29 8.21 7.61 13.33
CA PHE A 29 8.32 6.63 14.41
C PHE A 29 9.28 7.07 15.52
N ASN A 30 9.89 8.25 15.38
CA ASN A 30 10.86 8.75 16.34
C ASN A 30 10.19 8.89 17.72
N LYS A 31 10.82 8.33 18.76
CA LYS A 31 10.33 8.23 20.16
C LYS A 31 9.22 7.21 20.45
N ARG A 32 8.87 6.32 19.53
CA ARG A 32 7.89 5.25 19.79
C ARG A 32 8.56 3.87 19.77
N SER A 33 8.06 2.94 20.59
CA SER A 33 8.62 1.58 20.69
C SER A 33 7.95 0.63 19.70
N ILE A 34 8.68 -0.36 19.18
CA ILE A 34 8.18 -1.37 18.21
C ILE A 34 6.87 -2.03 18.69
N SER A 35 6.69 -2.25 20.00
CA SER A 35 5.46 -2.79 20.56
C SER A 35 4.24 -1.87 20.40
N GLN A 36 4.44 -0.55 20.37
CA GLN A 36 3.39 0.45 20.09
C GLN A 36 3.12 0.63 18.58
N HIS A 37 4.02 0.11 17.74
CA HIS A 37 3.91 0.14 16.28
C HIS A 37 3.17 -1.08 15.71
N ALA A 38 2.97 -2.14 16.49
CA ALA A 38 2.21 -3.27 16.03
C ALA A 38 0.76 -2.86 15.71
N LEU A 39 0.23 -3.38 14.62
CA LEU A 39 -1.22 -3.39 14.41
C LEU A 39 -1.85 -4.23 15.52
N THR A 40 -3.02 -3.82 15.98
CA THR A 40 -3.82 -4.69 16.85
C THR A 40 -4.22 -5.97 16.09
N ASP A 41 -4.53 -7.05 16.80
CA ASP A 41 -4.87 -8.33 16.18
C ASP A 41 -6.01 -8.23 15.16
N TRP A 42 -7.01 -7.39 15.44
CA TRP A 42 -8.13 -7.19 14.53
C TRP A 42 -7.71 -6.44 13.25
N GLU A 43 -6.84 -5.43 13.38
CA GLU A 43 -6.33 -4.66 12.23
C GLU A 43 -5.45 -5.54 11.34
N ALA A 44 -4.57 -6.34 11.96
CA ALA A 44 -3.70 -7.28 11.27
C ALA A 44 -4.53 -8.33 10.52
N LYS A 45 -5.56 -8.91 11.15
CA LYS A 45 -6.47 -9.88 10.53
C LYS A 45 -7.26 -9.26 9.38
N LYS A 46 -7.78 -8.04 9.55
CA LYS A 46 -8.52 -7.33 8.50
C LYS A 46 -7.63 -7.07 7.29
N MET A 47 -6.42 -6.53 7.51
CA MET A 47 -5.44 -6.27 6.46
C MET A 47 -5.08 -7.58 5.73
N ALA A 48 -4.76 -8.65 6.46
CA ALA A 48 -4.45 -9.94 5.87
C ALA A 48 -5.62 -10.50 5.04
N ALA A 49 -6.86 -10.33 5.49
CA ALA A 49 -8.05 -10.74 4.72
C ALA A 49 -8.22 -9.92 3.43
N GLU A 50 -7.96 -8.61 3.46
CA GLU A 50 -8.01 -7.76 2.27
C GLU A 50 -6.93 -8.15 1.25
N PHE A 51 -5.69 -8.34 1.71
CA PHE A 51 -4.59 -8.78 0.84
C PHE A 51 -4.84 -10.18 0.29
N LYS A 52 -5.32 -11.13 1.12
CA LYS A 52 -5.74 -12.45 0.65
C LYS A 52 -6.83 -12.35 -0.41
N ARG A 53 -7.83 -11.48 -0.25
CA ARG A 53 -8.89 -11.29 -1.26
C ARG A 53 -8.34 -10.73 -2.58
N LEU A 54 -7.36 -9.84 -2.52
CA LEU A 54 -6.82 -9.14 -3.69
C LEU A 54 -5.77 -9.94 -4.46
N PHE A 55 -4.93 -10.69 -3.74
CA PHE A 55 -3.77 -11.39 -4.29
C PHE A 55 -3.89 -12.92 -4.27
N ASN A 56 -4.87 -13.52 -3.56
CA ASN A 56 -5.06 -14.97 -3.58
C ASN A 56 -6.02 -15.39 -4.70
N PRO A 57 -5.57 -16.23 -5.66
CA PRO A 57 -6.42 -16.72 -6.74
C PRO A 57 -7.45 -17.74 -6.25
N SER A 58 -7.26 -18.38 -5.11
CA SER A 58 -8.14 -19.45 -4.59
C SER A 58 -9.50 -18.94 -4.08
N SER A 59 -9.71 -17.62 -3.94
CA SER A 59 -11.07 -17.08 -3.77
C SER A 59 -11.79 -16.90 -5.10
N SER A 60 -11.23 -17.42 -6.22
CA SER A 60 -12.04 -17.75 -7.38
C SER A 60 -13.11 -18.70 -6.90
N SER A 61 -14.30 -18.15 -6.71
CA SER A 61 -15.53 -18.83 -6.41
C SER A 61 -15.48 -20.18 -7.10
N GLY A 62 -15.40 -21.25 -6.31
CA GLY A 62 -15.54 -22.61 -6.83
C GLY A 62 -16.70 -22.59 -7.81
N LYS A 63 -16.56 -23.28 -8.95
CA LYS A 63 -17.55 -23.32 -10.02
C LYS A 63 -18.89 -23.75 -9.41
N GLN A 64 -19.65 -22.79 -8.88
CA GLN A 64 -20.93 -23.01 -8.28
C GLN A 64 -21.81 -23.31 -9.47
N LYS A 65 -22.28 -24.56 -9.56
CA LYS A 65 -23.21 -24.98 -10.61
C LYS A 65 -24.34 -23.97 -10.60
N LEU A 66 -24.38 -23.13 -11.62
CA LEU A 66 -25.42 -22.13 -11.81
C LEU A 66 -26.74 -22.90 -11.81
N GLY A 67 -27.61 -22.63 -10.84
CA GLY A 67 -28.93 -23.24 -10.79
C GLY A 67 -29.68 -22.98 -12.09
N ARG A 68 -30.60 -23.88 -12.48
CA ARG A 68 -31.39 -23.77 -13.73
C ARG A 68 -32.23 -22.49 -13.83
N ASN A 69 -32.33 -21.68 -12.77
CA ASN A 69 -33.17 -20.48 -12.74
C ASN A 69 -32.46 -19.25 -13.38
N PRO A 70 -33.00 -18.67 -14.46
CA PRO A 70 -32.42 -17.51 -15.15
C PRO A 70 -32.23 -16.26 -14.26
N TRP A 71 -33.11 -16.05 -13.27
CA TRP A 71 -33.06 -14.89 -12.38
C TRP A 71 -31.90 -14.96 -11.38
N GLU A 72 -31.58 -16.17 -10.91
CA GLU A 72 -30.44 -16.40 -10.03
C GLU A 72 -29.13 -16.23 -10.77
N ILE A 73 -29.05 -16.70 -12.01
CA ILE A 73 -27.91 -16.50 -12.90
C ILE A 73 -27.65 -15.00 -13.11
N LYS A 74 -28.68 -14.19 -13.32
CA LYS A 74 -28.54 -12.73 -13.50
C LYS A 74 -28.04 -12.05 -12.22
N LYS A 75 -28.63 -12.37 -11.06
CA LYS A 75 -28.18 -11.85 -9.75
C LYS A 75 -26.74 -12.25 -9.44
N GLU A 76 -26.32 -13.49 -9.75
CA GLU A 76 -24.94 -13.93 -9.55
C GLU A 76 -23.96 -13.28 -10.53
N LYS A 77 -24.32 -13.08 -11.80
CA LYS A 77 -23.49 -12.34 -12.76
C LYS A 77 -23.26 -10.91 -12.29
N GLN A 78 -24.30 -10.25 -11.77
CA GLN A 78 -24.19 -8.90 -11.21
C GLN A 78 -23.31 -8.87 -9.95
N LYS A 79 -23.48 -9.85 -9.05
CA LYS A 79 -22.58 -10.03 -7.88
C LYS A 79 -21.14 -10.28 -8.31
N ARG A 80 -20.90 -11.07 -9.36
CA ARG A 80 -19.54 -11.33 -9.90
C ARG A 80 -18.93 -10.08 -10.52
N GLN A 81 -19.70 -9.29 -11.26
CA GLN A 81 -19.24 -8.01 -11.80
C GLN A 81 -18.88 -7.02 -10.68
N ASN A 82 -19.70 -6.92 -9.62
CA ASN A 82 -19.38 -6.09 -8.46
C ASN A 82 -18.21 -6.64 -7.61
N LYS A 83 -17.96 -7.95 -7.65
CA LYS A 83 -16.82 -8.61 -6.99
C LYS A 83 -15.52 -8.58 -7.82
N LYS A 84 -15.54 -8.12 -9.09
CA LYS A 84 -14.32 -7.84 -9.88
C LYS A 84 -13.61 -6.56 -9.42
N GLY A 85 -13.59 -6.27 -8.12
CA GLY A 85 -12.55 -5.40 -7.57
C GLY A 85 -11.21 -6.04 -7.91
N GLY A 86 -10.43 -5.35 -8.75
CA GLY A 86 -9.35 -5.92 -9.56
C GLY A 86 -8.48 -6.93 -8.81
N LYS A 87 -8.40 -8.15 -9.34
CA LYS A 87 -7.33 -9.08 -8.97
C LYS A 87 -6.02 -8.43 -9.41
N VAL A 88 -5.17 -8.10 -8.45
CA VAL A 88 -3.84 -7.56 -8.74
C VAL A 88 -2.92 -8.73 -9.01
N ALA A 89 -1.93 -8.57 -9.90
CA ALA A 89 -0.97 -9.64 -10.18
C ALA A 89 -0.31 -10.12 -8.88
N GLN A 90 -0.23 -11.44 -8.72
CA GLN A 90 0.25 -12.11 -7.53
C GLN A 90 1.79 -12.13 -7.51
N THR A 91 2.41 -10.96 -7.36
CA THR A 91 3.87 -10.83 -7.27
C THR A 91 4.24 -9.94 -6.10
N TRP A 92 5.41 -10.19 -5.50
CA TRP A 92 5.95 -9.35 -4.43
C TRP A 92 5.98 -7.85 -4.83
N GLY A 93 6.41 -7.55 -6.07
CA GLY A 93 6.45 -6.19 -6.59
C GLY A 93 5.08 -5.51 -6.61
N HIS A 94 4.05 -6.20 -7.12
CA HIS A 94 2.69 -5.66 -7.14
C HIS A 94 2.08 -5.51 -5.73
N CYS A 95 2.40 -6.42 -4.81
CA CYS A 95 1.99 -6.32 -3.41
C CYS A 95 2.54 -5.03 -2.78
N ARG A 96 3.85 -4.80 -2.95
CA ARG A 96 4.54 -3.62 -2.42
C ARG A 96 4.05 -2.32 -3.06
N GLU A 97 3.84 -2.29 -4.37
CA GLU A 97 3.26 -1.14 -5.08
C GLU A 97 1.85 -0.81 -4.58
N PHE A 98 1.03 -1.82 -4.32
CA PHE A 98 -0.30 -1.61 -3.75
C PHE A 98 -0.22 -0.97 -2.36
N SER A 99 0.69 -1.44 -1.50
CA SER A 99 0.95 -0.83 -0.19
C SER A 99 1.38 0.63 -0.31
N TYR A 100 2.27 0.95 -1.26
CA TYR A 100 2.68 2.33 -1.54
C TYR A 100 1.51 3.20 -1.97
N LYS A 101 0.63 2.71 -2.86
CA LYS A 101 -0.59 3.42 -3.27
C LYS A 101 -1.52 3.66 -2.08
N GLN A 102 -1.71 2.67 -1.22
CA GLN A 102 -2.53 2.83 -0.01
C GLN A 102 -1.95 3.88 0.95
N ARG A 103 -0.63 3.89 1.16
CA ARG A 103 0.05 4.92 1.96
C ARG A 103 -0.24 6.32 1.43
N GLY A 104 -0.07 6.53 0.11
CA GLY A 104 -0.40 7.81 -0.53
C GLY A 104 -1.86 8.22 -0.36
N GLN A 105 -2.80 7.27 -0.51
CA GLN A 105 -4.23 7.55 -0.28
C GLN A 105 -4.55 7.88 1.18
N CYS A 106 -3.85 7.27 2.14
CA CYS A 106 -4.01 7.58 3.55
C CYS A 106 -3.65 9.05 3.84
N TYR A 107 -2.52 9.51 3.29
CA TYR A 107 -2.11 10.91 3.36
C TYR A 107 -3.08 11.85 2.65
N ALA A 108 -3.53 11.51 1.45
CA ALA A 108 -4.46 12.34 0.68
C ALA A 108 -5.83 12.50 1.37
N ARG A 109 -6.24 11.54 2.20
CA ARG A 109 -7.47 11.61 3.01
C ARG A 109 -7.29 12.38 4.32
N GLY A 110 -6.11 12.95 4.58
CA GLY A 110 -5.81 13.63 5.85
C GLY A 110 -5.54 12.69 7.02
N GLY A 111 -5.17 11.43 6.74
CA GLY A 111 -4.80 10.48 7.79
C GLY A 111 -3.57 10.94 8.58
N ASN A 112 -3.51 10.59 9.86
CA ASN A 112 -2.33 10.84 10.69
C ASN A 112 -1.11 10.11 10.11
N ALA A 113 0.00 10.82 9.97
CA ALA A 113 1.27 10.28 9.47
C ALA A 113 1.68 9.00 10.21
N TYR A 114 1.58 8.98 11.54
CA TYR A 114 1.91 7.79 12.31
C TYR A 114 1.08 6.58 11.92
N SER A 115 -0.24 6.76 11.80
CA SER A 115 -1.15 5.67 11.44
C SER A 115 -0.91 5.20 10.01
N CYS A 116 -0.71 6.12 9.07
CA CYS A 116 -0.44 5.79 7.67
C CYS A 116 0.87 5.00 7.51
N GLU A 117 1.96 5.43 8.15
CA GLU A 117 3.23 4.70 8.11
C GLU A 117 3.13 3.35 8.83
N ARG A 118 2.48 3.29 9.99
CA ARG A 118 2.30 2.03 10.74
C ARG A 118 1.59 0.97 9.91
N TYR A 119 0.50 1.35 9.24
CA TYR A 119 -0.22 0.47 8.35
C TYR A 119 0.61 0.07 7.13
N TYR A 120 1.35 1.01 6.56
CA TYR A 120 2.24 0.75 5.43
C TYR A 120 3.33 -0.28 5.79
N ASP A 121 4.01 -0.11 6.92
CA ASP A 121 5.05 -1.04 7.39
C ASP A 121 4.49 -2.45 7.60
N ALA A 122 3.32 -2.56 8.22
CA ALA A 122 2.63 -3.84 8.41
C ALA A 122 2.27 -4.51 7.07
N GLN A 123 1.86 -3.74 6.06
CA GLN A 123 1.56 -4.25 4.73
C GLN A 123 2.82 -4.72 4.00
N VAL A 124 3.92 -3.98 4.08
CA VAL A 124 5.21 -4.39 3.50
C VAL A 124 5.71 -5.67 4.17
N LYS A 125 5.61 -5.77 5.50
CA LYS A 125 5.95 -6.99 6.24
C LYS A 125 5.07 -8.17 5.81
N TYR A 126 3.78 -7.94 5.58
CA TYR A 126 2.90 -8.96 5.02
C TYR A 126 3.35 -9.41 3.63
N CYS A 127 3.68 -8.47 2.74
CA CYS A 127 4.19 -8.80 1.39
C CYS A 127 5.47 -9.64 1.46
N ASN A 128 6.44 -9.26 2.30
CA ASN A 128 7.71 -9.98 2.48
C ASN A 128 7.53 -11.39 3.06
N ASN A 129 6.48 -11.63 3.85
CA ASN A 129 6.23 -12.93 4.46
C ASN A 129 5.43 -13.89 3.57
N ASN A 130 4.71 -13.39 2.56
CA ASN A 130 3.76 -14.17 1.76
C ASN A 130 4.14 -14.31 0.28
N PHE A 131 5.16 -13.58 -0.19
CA PHE A 131 5.70 -13.60 -1.55
C PHE A 131 7.23 -13.63 -1.53
#